data_AF-A0A6G4XCE4-F1
#
_entry.id   AF-A0A6G4XCE4-F1
#
_cell.length_a   1.000
_cell.length_b   1.000
_cell.length_c   1.000
_cell.angle_alpha   90.00
_cell.angle_beta   90.00
_cell.angle_gamma   90.00
#
_symmetry.space_group_name_H-M   'P 1'
#
loop_
_entity.id
_entity.type
_entity.pdbx_description
1 polymer ?
#
loop_
_entity_poly.entity_id
_entity_poly.type
_entity_poly.pdbx_seq_one_letter_code
_entity_poly.pdbx_strand_id
1 'polypeptide(L)'
;MTSSDASDLALYRAKWEQRVPAELTDLVGPCTGVVALPGHVVWSGLREFDLGQPRQRMGLYRTVLAEGLHDDLCRFLNRELLLEQWPVLRKLVSRTIRDVWESAFPELRDAAGAAA
;
A
#
# COMPACT_ATOMS: atom_id res chain seq x y z
N MET A 1 -14.50 10.13 25.24
CA MET A 1 -13.69 10.07 24.01
C MET A 1 -12.77 11.26 24.03
N THR A 2 -11.52 11.03 24.42
CA THR A 2 -10.57 12.06 24.87
C THR A 2 -9.79 12.66 23.69
N SER A 3 -9.42 13.93 23.82
CA SER A 3 -8.61 14.71 22.86
C SER A 3 -7.29 14.03 22.42
N SER A 4 -6.80 13.07 23.22
CA SER A 4 -5.57 12.30 22.97
C SER A 4 -5.71 11.32 21.80
N ASP A 5 -6.80 10.52 21.75
CA ASP A 5 -6.99 9.51 20.68
C ASP A 5 -7.09 10.16 19.30
N ALA A 6 -7.75 11.32 19.23
CA ALA A 6 -7.88 12.09 17.99
C ALA A 6 -6.53 12.66 17.53
N SER A 7 -5.68 13.09 18.47
CA SER A 7 -4.35 13.63 18.18
C SER A 7 -3.39 12.54 17.71
N ASP A 8 -3.43 11.36 18.33
CA ASP A 8 -2.63 10.20 17.93
C ASP A 8 -3.03 9.69 16.54
N LEU A 9 -4.33 9.66 16.23
CA LEU A 9 -4.82 9.32 14.89
C LEU A 9 -4.43 10.35 13.84
N ALA A 10 -4.41 11.64 14.18
CA ALA A 10 -3.98 12.72 13.28
C ALA A 10 -2.48 12.63 12.98
N LEU A 11 -1.64 12.38 13.99
CA LEU A 11 -0.20 12.16 13.81
C LEU A 11 0.08 10.90 12.99
N TYR A 12 -0.68 9.83 13.25
CA TYR A 12 -0.58 8.59 12.49
C TYR A 12 -0.98 8.79 11.01
N ARG A 13 -2.04 9.57 10.73
CA ARG A 13 -2.44 9.97 9.38
C ARG A 13 -1.36 10.81 8.68
N ALA A 14 -0.86 11.86 9.33
CA ALA A 14 0.16 12.75 8.76
C ALA A 14 1.45 11.98 8.41
N LYS A 15 1.83 11.00 9.24
CA LYS A 15 2.96 10.10 8.96
C LYS A 15 2.74 9.30 7.67
N TRP A 16 1.52 8.86 7.40
CA TRP A 16 1.20 8.12 6.17
C TRP A 16 1.12 9.02 4.95
N GLU A 17 0.54 10.20 5.08
CA GLU A 17 0.46 11.20 4.00
C GLU A 17 1.85 11.59 3.48
N GLN A 18 2.85 11.70 4.36
CA GLN A 18 4.24 11.96 3.95
C GLN A 18 4.90 10.83 3.16
N ARG A 19 4.37 9.61 3.24
CA ARG A 19 4.93 8.45 2.53
C ARG A 19 4.33 8.30 1.14
N VAL A 20 3.07 8.71 0.96
CA VAL A 20 2.35 8.55 -0.31
C VAL A 20 3.08 9.32 -1.42
N PRO A 21 3.28 8.73 -2.62
CA PRO A 21 3.86 9.44 -3.74
C PRO A 21 2.98 10.58 -4.23
N ALA A 22 3.56 11.53 -4.97
CA ALA A 22 2.81 12.64 -5.53
C ALA A 22 1.80 12.15 -6.56
N GLU A 23 2.19 11.16 -7.38
CA GLU A 23 1.35 10.60 -8.43
C GLU A 23 1.37 9.07 -8.41
N LEU A 24 0.27 8.47 -8.84
CA LEU A 24 0.18 7.00 -8.93
C LEU A 24 1.16 6.42 -9.97
N THR A 25 1.57 7.24 -10.94
CA THR A 25 2.57 6.91 -11.96
C THR A 25 4.00 6.78 -11.42
N ASP A 26 4.27 7.29 -10.22
CA ASP A 26 5.55 7.10 -9.52
C ASP A 26 5.73 5.65 -9.03
N LEU A 27 4.65 4.86 -9.04
CA LEU A 27 4.65 3.44 -8.70
C LEU A 27 5.17 2.59 -9.87
N VAL A 28 6.49 2.46 -9.94
CA VAL A 28 7.23 1.82 -11.04
C VAL A 28 7.75 0.42 -10.66
N GLY A 29 7.20 -0.17 -9.62
CA GLY A 29 7.60 -1.48 -9.13
C GLY A 29 7.39 -2.61 -10.14
N PRO A 30 8.06 -3.75 -9.91
CA PRO A 30 7.99 -4.91 -10.80
C PRO A 30 6.58 -5.51 -10.84
N CYS A 31 6.18 -6.01 -12.01
CA CYS A 31 4.90 -6.71 -12.19
C CYS A 31 5.00 -8.23 -12.12
N THR A 32 6.21 -8.77 -12.34
CA THR A 32 6.48 -10.21 -12.45
C THR A 32 7.81 -10.56 -11.79
N GLY A 33 8.06 -11.86 -11.62
CA GLY A 33 9.28 -12.37 -11.00
C GLY A 33 9.22 -12.38 -9.47
N VAL A 34 10.37 -12.65 -8.86
CA VAL A 34 10.52 -12.74 -7.41
C VAL A 34 11.09 -11.43 -6.87
N VAL A 35 10.41 -10.85 -5.89
CA VAL A 35 10.82 -9.60 -5.23
C VAL A 35 11.24 -9.89 -3.80
N ALA A 36 12.46 -9.53 -3.46
CA ALA A 36 12.95 -9.56 -2.08
C ALA A 36 12.72 -8.21 -1.40
N LEU A 37 11.90 -8.18 -0.35
CA LEU A 37 11.70 -6.96 0.45
C LEU A 37 12.87 -6.74 1.41
N PRO A 38 13.30 -5.47 1.61
CA PRO A 38 14.37 -5.14 2.52
C PRO A 38 13.93 -5.35 3.99
N GLY A 39 14.90 -5.58 4.87
CA GLY A 39 14.64 -5.96 6.26
C GLY A 39 13.88 -4.91 7.08
N HIS A 40 13.93 -3.63 6.68
CA HIS A 40 13.16 -2.58 7.35
C HIS A 40 11.67 -2.61 6.99
N VAL A 41 11.31 -3.18 5.83
CA VAL A 41 9.92 -3.39 5.40
C VAL A 41 9.38 -4.71 5.96
N VAL A 42 10.21 -5.75 6.02
CA VAL A 42 9.80 -7.03 6.62
C VAL A 42 10.90 -7.57 7.55
N TRP A 43 10.62 -7.46 8.85
CA TRP A 43 11.61 -7.73 9.91
C TRP A 43 11.81 -9.23 10.16
N SER A 44 10.80 -10.06 9.88
CA SER A 44 10.89 -11.52 9.96
C SER A 44 9.84 -12.20 9.06
N GLY A 45 10.07 -13.47 8.72
CA GLY A 45 9.18 -14.27 7.86
C GLY A 45 9.59 -14.32 6.39
N LEU A 46 8.60 -14.49 5.50
CA LEU A 46 8.81 -14.56 4.05
C LEU A 46 9.27 -13.20 3.52
N ARG A 47 10.47 -13.17 2.93
CA ARG A 47 11.08 -11.96 2.36
C ARG A 47 10.99 -11.91 0.84
N GLU A 48 10.89 -13.07 0.22
CA GLU A 48 10.80 -13.24 -1.23
C GLU A 48 9.35 -13.52 -1.61
N PHE A 49 8.82 -12.68 -2.50
CA PHE A 49 7.45 -12.79 -2.98
C PHE A 49 7.49 -13.02 -4.49
N ASP A 50 6.95 -14.15 -4.92
CA ASP A 50 6.72 -14.45 -6.32
C ASP A 50 5.46 -13.74 -6.83
N LEU A 51 5.63 -12.72 -7.67
CA LEU A 51 4.53 -11.94 -8.24
C LEU A 51 3.68 -12.74 -9.24
N GLY A 52 4.17 -13.89 -9.71
CA GLY A 52 3.40 -14.85 -10.48
C GLY A 52 2.34 -15.57 -9.65
N GLN A 53 2.48 -15.58 -8.32
CA GLN A 53 1.52 -16.21 -7.40
C GLN A 53 0.58 -15.14 -6.80
N PRO A 54 -0.74 -15.17 -7.11
CA PRO A 54 -1.67 -14.12 -6.68
C PRO A 54 -1.69 -13.86 -5.17
N ARG A 55 -1.56 -14.93 -4.35
CA ARG A 55 -1.50 -14.81 -2.89
C ARG A 55 -0.24 -14.11 -2.40
N GLN A 56 0.91 -14.41 -3.00
CA GLN A 56 2.17 -13.76 -2.63
C GLN A 56 2.21 -12.32 -3.13
N ARG A 57 1.75 -12.05 -4.35
CA ARG A 57 1.59 -10.69 -4.87
C ARG A 57 0.72 -9.83 -3.95
N MET A 58 -0.45 -10.34 -3.53
CA MET A 58 -1.32 -9.65 -2.57
C MET A 58 -0.61 -9.43 -1.22
N GLY A 59 0.15 -10.42 -0.75
CA GLY A 59 0.95 -10.33 0.47
C GLY A 59 2.00 -9.21 0.41
N LEU A 60 2.76 -9.12 -0.69
CA LEU A 60 3.76 -8.08 -0.90
C LEU A 60 3.12 -6.69 -0.86
N TYR A 61 2.03 -6.47 -1.61
CA TYR A 61 1.37 -5.18 -1.68
C TYR A 61 0.83 -4.75 -0.32
N ARG A 62 0.23 -5.68 0.43
CA ARG A 62 -0.24 -5.41 1.79
C ARG A 62 0.91 -5.03 2.73
N THR A 63 2.03 -5.76 2.67
CA THR A 63 3.19 -5.48 3.52
C THR A 63 3.81 -4.13 3.19
N VAL A 64 4.03 -3.83 1.90
CA VAL A 64 4.62 -2.57 1.46
C VAL A 64 3.72 -1.38 1.80
N LEU A 65 2.40 -1.49 1.66
CA LEU A 65 1.47 -0.45 2.11
C LEU A 65 1.46 -0.23 3.62
N ALA A 66 1.69 -1.29 4.41
CA ALA A 66 1.62 -1.23 5.87
C ALA A 66 2.93 -0.82 6.54
N GLU A 67 4.07 -1.11 5.92
CA GLU A 67 5.39 -0.92 6.52
C GLU A 67 6.33 -0.01 5.70
N GLY A 68 6.10 0.09 4.40
CA GLY A 68 6.97 0.81 3.47
C GLY A 68 7.09 2.31 3.75
N LEU A 69 8.28 2.84 3.46
CA LEU A 69 8.53 4.28 3.32
C LEU A 69 8.24 4.72 1.88
N HIS A 70 8.30 6.02 1.63
CA HIS A 70 8.05 6.61 0.30
C HIS A 70 8.80 5.87 -0.82
N ASP A 71 10.12 5.73 -0.69
CA ASP A 71 10.94 5.05 -1.70
C ASP A 71 10.56 3.57 -1.87
N ASP A 72 10.16 2.89 -0.80
CA ASP A 72 9.71 1.49 -0.88
C ASP A 72 8.39 1.39 -1.65
N LEU A 73 7.46 2.32 -1.43
CA LEU A 73 6.19 2.37 -2.15
C LEU A 73 6.44 2.54 -3.65
N CYS A 74 7.23 3.54 -4.05
CA CYS A 74 7.56 3.82 -5.45
C CYS A 74 8.32 2.65 -6.10
N ARG A 75 9.19 1.98 -5.33
CA ARG A 75 10.05 0.90 -5.83
C ARG A 75 9.35 -0.45 -5.94
N PHE A 76 8.42 -0.77 -5.06
CA PHE A 76 7.84 -2.12 -4.96
C PHE A 76 6.39 -2.22 -5.41
N LEU A 77 5.65 -1.12 -5.44
CA LEU A 77 4.29 -1.12 -5.97
C LEU A 77 4.31 -0.71 -7.44
N ASN A 78 3.46 -1.35 -8.22
CA ASN A 78 3.16 -0.98 -9.59
C ASN A 78 1.75 -0.40 -9.65
N ARG A 79 1.58 0.70 -10.38
CA ARG A 79 0.29 1.37 -10.57
C ARG A 79 -0.83 0.45 -11.02
N GLU A 80 -0.62 -0.32 -12.10
CA GLU A 80 -1.67 -1.11 -12.73
C GLU A 80 -2.10 -2.25 -11.83
N LEU A 81 -1.13 -2.96 -11.25
CA LEU A 81 -1.40 -4.02 -10.29
C LEU A 81 -2.05 -3.49 -9.00
N LEU A 82 -1.66 -2.29 -8.55
CA LEU A 82 -2.30 -1.69 -7.38
C LEU A 82 -3.79 -1.43 -7.66
N LEU A 83 -4.11 -0.83 -8.81
CA LEU A 83 -5.51 -0.59 -9.21
C LEU A 83 -6.30 -1.90 -9.32
N GLU A 84 -5.72 -2.93 -9.94
CA GLU A 84 -6.33 -4.27 -10.07
C GLU A 84 -6.62 -4.90 -8.70
N GLN A 85 -5.67 -4.80 -7.76
CA GLN A 85 -5.75 -5.46 -6.46
C GLN A 85 -6.51 -4.65 -5.41
N TRP A 86 -6.65 -3.33 -5.61
CA TRP A 86 -7.22 -2.40 -4.64
C TRP A 86 -8.60 -2.81 -4.09
N PRO A 87 -9.58 -3.31 -4.89
CA PRO A 87 -10.89 -3.71 -4.38
C PRO A 87 -10.85 -4.75 -3.26
N VAL A 88 -9.85 -5.63 -3.29
CA VAL A 88 -9.60 -6.63 -2.24
C VAL A 88 -8.67 -6.04 -1.17
N LEU A 89 -7.58 -5.41 -1.58
CA LEU A 89 -6.53 -4.88 -0.71
C LEU A 89 -7.04 -3.83 0.27
N ARG A 90 -7.97 -2.96 -0.15
CA ARG A 90 -8.63 -1.94 0.71
C ARG A 90 -9.35 -2.53 1.93
N LYS A 91 -9.70 -3.81 1.88
CA LYS A 91 -10.34 -4.55 2.99
C LYS A 91 -9.32 -5.17 3.94
N LEU A 92 -8.06 -5.26 3.52
CA LEU A 92 -6.97 -5.92 4.23
C LEU A 92 -5.98 -4.95 4.90
N VAL A 93 -6.07 -3.65 4.58
CA VAL A 93 -5.27 -2.58 5.21
C VAL A 93 -6.08 -1.82 6.25
N SER A 94 -5.40 -1.05 7.11
CA SER A 94 -6.07 -0.22 8.12
C SER A 94 -6.92 0.87 7.46
N ARG A 95 -7.96 1.32 8.18
CA ARG A 95 -8.82 2.43 7.74
C ARG A 95 -8.01 3.67 7.38
N THR A 96 -7.00 4.02 8.18
CA THR A 96 -6.16 5.20 7.93
C THR A 96 -5.39 5.09 6.62
N ILE A 97 -4.74 3.95 6.35
CA ILE A 97 -4.01 3.73 5.09
C ILE A 97 -4.98 3.86 3.92
N ARG A 98 -6.13 3.16 3.99
CA ARG A 98 -7.15 3.23 2.94
C ARG A 98 -7.61 4.67 2.69
N ASP A 99 -7.97 5.40 3.73
CA ASP A 99 -8.52 6.75 3.60
C ASP A 99 -7.45 7.73 3.05
N VAL A 100 -6.19 7.59 3.45
CA VAL A 100 -5.07 8.38 2.94
C VAL A 100 -4.85 8.12 1.44
N TRP A 101 -4.80 6.84 1.03
CA TRP A 101 -4.58 6.47 -0.37
C TRP A 101 -5.76 6.83 -1.28
N GLU A 102 -7.00 6.63 -0.83
CA GLU A 102 -8.20 7.00 -1.62
C GLU A 102 -8.43 8.52 -1.68
N SER A 103 -7.90 9.28 -0.70
CA SER A 103 -7.92 10.74 -0.76
C SER A 103 -6.85 11.28 -1.71
N ALA A 104 -5.68 10.66 -1.74
CA ALA A 104 -4.58 11.04 -2.65
C ALA A 104 -4.86 10.63 -4.10
N PHE A 105 -5.48 9.47 -4.33
CA PHE A 105 -5.67 8.90 -5.67
C PHE A 105 -7.15 8.54 -5.92
N PRO A 106 -7.90 9.42 -6.61
CA PRO A 106 -9.27 9.13 -7.04
C PRO A 106 -9.42 7.82 -7.81
N GLU A 107 -8.43 7.42 -8.59
CA GLU A 107 -8.43 6.21 -9.41
C GLU A 107 -8.60 4.93 -8.57
N LEU A 108 -8.12 4.92 -7.32
CA LEU A 108 -8.32 3.80 -6.41
C LEU A 108 -9.77 3.68 -5.92
N ARG A 109 -10.48 4.80 -5.77
CA ARG A 109 -11.91 4.79 -5.46
C ARG A 109 -12.70 4.27 -6.65
N ASP A 110 -12.36 4.72 -7.86
CA ASP A 110 -13.01 4.30 -9.09
C ASP A 110 -12.80 2.81 -9.35
N ALA A 111 -11.57 2.31 -9.19
CA ALA A 111 -11.26 0.88 -9.30
C ALA A 111 -12.06 0.04 -8.29
N ALA A 112 -12.25 0.52 -7.07
CA ALA A 112 -13.08 -0.16 -6.08
C ALA A 112 -14.57 -0.17 -6.44
N GLY A 113 -15.07 0.89 -7.08
CA GLY A 113 -16.46 1.00 -7.53
C GLY A 113 -16.76 0.13 -8.76
N ALA A 114 -15.79 -0.04 -9.67
CA ALA A 114 -15.94 -0.87 -10.87
C ALA A 114 -16.01 -2.38 -10.57
N ALA A 115 -15.55 -2.81 -9.39
CA ALA A 115 -15.55 -4.20 -8.95
C ALA A 115 -16.75 -4.58 -8.06
N ALA A 116 -17.69 -3.64 -7.84
CA ALA A 116 -18.91 -3.82 -7.05
C ALA A 116 -20.12 -4.12 -7.94
#